data_AF-A0A1X1KP08-F1
#
_entry.id   AF-A0A1X1KP08-F1
#
_cell.length_a   1.000
_cell.length_b   1.000
_cell.length_c   1.000
_cell.angle_alpha   90.00
_cell.angle_beta   90.00
_cell.angle_gamma   90.00
#
_symmetry.space_group_name_H-M   'P 1'
#
loop_
_entity.id
_entity.type
_entity.pdbx_description
1 polymer ?
#
loop_
_entity_poly.entity_id
_entity_poly.type
_entity_poly.pdbx_seq_one_letter_code
_entity_poly.pdbx_strand_id
1 'polypeptide(L)'
;MPKLKKDQKEYIAVIHHNSDLPDHFDLGPLSKHEVEIVFGILEIIHDRYSQESITISYSDIAAISEYATELYENNTNNQFEHFIDSIKFRMVSYKQFIGPEGRKHMAFNDYIIFLQIDKNHSSQELTLYVSESVYQDEIKDKNGNLIQEQRRIADLFRKEDWSEIQVYEKVKEGYLIKIEKRK
;
A
#
# COMPACT_ATOMS: atom_id res chain seq x y z
N MET A 1 14.02 -8.95 29.43
CA MET A 1 13.79 -7.84 28.49
C MET A 1 14.01 -8.38 27.08
N PRO A 2 13.01 -8.32 26.19
CA PRO A 2 12.96 -9.15 24.99
C PRO A 2 13.89 -8.62 23.89
N LYS A 3 14.53 -9.56 23.20
CA LYS A 3 15.53 -9.36 22.13
C LYS A 3 15.01 -8.59 20.91
N LEU A 4 13.70 -8.47 20.71
CA LEU A 4 13.07 -7.80 19.57
C LEU A 4 13.49 -6.32 19.39
N LYS A 5 13.76 -5.60 20.48
CA LYS A 5 14.13 -4.17 20.41
C LYS A 5 15.53 -3.90 19.83
N LYS A 6 16.38 -4.91 19.69
CA LYS A 6 17.81 -4.70 19.38
C LYS A 6 18.18 -4.97 17.92
N ASP A 7 17.37 -5.77 17.21
CA ASP A 7 17.60 -6.15 15.82
C ASP A 7 16.61 -5.50 14.84
N GLN A 8 15.67 -4.69 15.34
CA GLN A 8 14.88 -3.78 14.51
C GLN A 8 15.83 -2.73 13.93
N LYS A 9 16.24 -2.87 12.66
CA LYS A 9 16.39 -1.67 11.84
C LYS A 9 15.04 -0.97 11.93
N GLU A 10 15.01 0.20 12.57
CA GLU A 10 13.81 1.03 12.74
C GLU A 10 13.33 1.49 11.36
N TYR A 11 12.66 0.61 10.62
CA TYR A 11 11.73 1.01 9.58
C TYR A 11 10.48 1.52 10.28
N ILE A 12 10.59 2.68 10.91
CA ILE A 12 9.42 3.48 11.22
C ILE A 12 9.13 4.20 9.92
N ALA A 13 8.29 3.59 9.08
CA ALA A 13 7.64 4.33 8.01
C ALA A 13 6.84 5.43 8.69
N VAL A 14 7.43 6.63 8.81
CA VAL A 14 6.62 7.80 9.13
C VAL A 14 5.90 8.10 7.82
N ILE A 15 4.72 7.50 7.69
CA ILE A 15 3.76 7.81 6.64
C ILE A 15 3.31 9.26 6.89
N HIS A 16 4.10 10.22 6.41
CA HIS A 16 3.56 11.54 6.14
C HIS A 16 2.63 11.32 4.96
N HIS A 17 1.33 11.22 5.24
CA HIS A 17 0.27 11.22 4.24
C HIS A 17 0.62 12.25 3.16
N ASN A 18 1.08 11.77 2.01
CA ASN A 18 1.18 12.60 0.84
C ASN A 18 -0.27 12.92 0.50
N SER A 19 -0.67 14.18 0.67
CA SER A 19 -2.08 14.57 0.73
C SER A 19 -2.89 14.18 -0.51
N ASP A 20 -2.22 13.82 -1.60
CA ASP A 20 -2.82 13.61 -2.91
C ASP A 20 -2.82 12.12 -3.34
N LEU A 21 -2.07 11.23 -2.66
CA LEU A 21 -2.07 9.79 -2.95
C LEU A 21 -3.36 9.08 -2.52
N PRO A 22 -3.98 9.40 -1.35
CA PRO A 22 -5.26 8.82 -0.95
C PRO A 22 -6.38 9.05 -1.97
N ASP A 23 -6.30 10.13 -2.76
CA ASP A 23 -7.37 10.51 -3.69
C ASP A 23 -7.47 9.54 -4.88
N HIS A 24 -6.40 8.80 -5.18
CA HIS A 24 -6.37 7.79 -6.22
C HIS A 24 -6.74 6.38 -5.72
N PHE A 25 -6.97 6.20 -4.42
CA PHE A 25 -7.34 4.91 -3.86
C PHE A 25 -8.70 4.97 -3.17
N ASP A 26 -9.64 4.13 -3.61
CA ASP A 26 -10.79 3.81 -2.76
C ASP A 26 -10.40 2.69 -1.81
N LEU A 27 -10.36 2.99 -0.52
CA LEU A 27 -10.08 1.99 0.50
C LEU A 27 -11.34 1.27 0.97
N GLY A 28 -12.54 1.73 0.57
CA GLY A 28 -13.80 1.24 1.08
C GLY A 28 -14.04 1.60 2.55
N PRO A 29 -14.97 0.91 3.24
CA PRO A 29 -15.37 1.21 4.60
C PRO A 29 -14.37 0.62 5.61
N LEU A 30 -13.17 1.21 5.69
CA LEU A 30 -12.16 0.88 6.69
C LEU A 30 -12.26 1.81 7.90
N SER A 31 -12.01 1.28 9.08
CA SER A 31 -11.74 2.07 10.27
C SER A 31 -10.40 2.80 10.14
N LYS A 32 -10.15 3.81 10.99
CA LYS A 32 -8.90 4.58 10.98
C LYS A 32 -7.66 3.68 11.05
N HIS A 33 -7.67 2.67 11.92
CA HIS A 33 -6.54 1.75 12.10
C HIS A 33 -6.34 0.82 10.89
N GLU A 34 -7.43 0.39 10.26
CA GLU A 34 -7.36 -0.41 9.04
C GLU A 34 -6.84 0.41 7.85
N VAL A 35 -7.18 1.70 7.76
CA VAL A 35 -6.64 2.63 6.76
C VAL A 35 -5.13 2.76 6.87
N GLU A 36 -4.61 3.01 8.08
CA GLU A 36 -3.17 3.10 8.35
C GLU A 36 -2.45 1.82 7.89
N ILE A 37 -3.03 0.66 8.18
CA ILE A 37 -2.46 -0.65 7.84
C ILE A 37 -2.50 -0.92 6.35
N VAL A 38 -3.61 -0.62 5.67
CA VAL A 38 -3.71 -0.79 4.22
C VAL A 38 -2.74 0.13 3.49
N PHE A 39 -2.58 1.39 3.90
CA PHE A 39 -1.59 2.28 3.30
C PHE A 39 -0.16 1.77 3.51
N GLY A 40 0.20 1.37 4.73
CA GLY A 40 1.54 0.82 4.99
C GLY A 40 1.81 -0.46 4.19
N ILE A 41 0.79 -1.31 4.00
CA ILE A 41 0.89 -2.48 3.12
C ILE A 41 1.11 -2.08 1.66
N LEU A 42 0.39 -1.08 1.15
CA LEU A 42 0.59 -0.59 -0.23
C LEU A 42 2.01 -0.03 -0.44
N GLU A 43 2.58 0.61 0.58
CA GLU A 43 3.97 1.09 0.58
C GLU A 43 4.98 -0.06 0.60
N ILE A 44 4.79 -1.06 1.48
CA ILE A 44 5.61 -2.27 1.49
C ILE A 44 5.57 -2.98 0.13
N ILE A 45 4.40 -3.02 -0.49
CA ILE A 45 4.24 -3.57 -1.84
C ILE A 45 5.06 -2.75 -2.81
N HIS A 46 4.89 -1.44 -2.87
CA HIS A 46 5.65 -0.56 -3.77
C HIS A 46 7.17 -0.78 -3.67
N ASP A 47 7.73 -0.85 -2.46
CA ASP A 47 9.17 -1.06 -2.25
C ASP A 47 9.66 -2.45 -2.66
N ARG A 48 8.83 -3.49 -2.48
CA ARG A 48 9.23 -4.91 -2.64
C ARG A 48 8.71 -5.56 -3.92
N TYR A 49 7.84 -4.91 -4.69
CA TYR A 49 7.09 -5.55 -5.78
C TYR A 49 7.98 -5.91 -6.96
N SER A 50 8.31 -7.20 -7.01
CA SER A 50 9.15 -7.80 -8.04
C SER A 50 8.45 -8.96 -8.76
N GLN A 51 7.28 -9.39 -8.29
CA GLN A 51 6.58 -10.62 -8.74
C GLN A 51 5.06 -10.41 -8.87
N GLU A 52 4.30 -11.49 -9.06
CA GLU A 52 2.82 -11.52 -9.17
C GLU A 52 2.12 -11.41 -7.81
N SER A 53 2.81 -11.78 -6.73
CA SER A 53 2.31 -11.73 -5.36
C SER A 53 3.37 -11.24 -4.39
N ILE A 54 2.94 -10.67 -3.27
CA ILE A 54 3.82 -10.32 -2.15
C ILE A 54 3.33 -10.99 -0.88
N THR A 55 4.26 -11.63 -0.19
CA THR A 55 4.06 -12.15 1.16
C THR A 55 4.68 -11.20 2.17
N ILE A 56 3.90 -10.78 3.16
CA ILE A 56 4.28 -9.88 4.24
C ILE A 56 4.07 -10.62 5.57
N SER A 57 5.06 -10.59 6.45
CA SER A 57 4.94 -11.18 7.78
C SER A 57 4.01 -10.33 8.66
N TYR A 58 3.33 -10.94 9.61
CA TYR A 58 2.50 -10.22 10.57
C TYR A 58 3.32 -9.29 11.46
N SER A 59 4.59 -9.62 11.72
CA SER A 59 5.50 -8.71 12.42
C SER A 59 5.80 -7.45 11.61
N ASP A 60 5.97 -7.57 10.29
CA ASP A 60 6.15 -6.40 9.41
C ASP A 60 4.88 -5.56 9.37
N ILE A 61 3.70 -6.19 9.33
CA ILE A 61 2.41 -5.48 9.38
C ILE A 61 2.20 -4.79 10.74
N ALA A 62 2.55 -5.47 11.84
CA ALA A 62 2.45 -4.92 13.18
C ALA A 62 3.31 -3.66 13.36
N ALA A 63 4.49 -3.62 12.73
CA ALA A 63 5.40 -2.50 12.78
C ALA A 63 4.91 -1.23 12.07
N ILE A 64 3.84 -1.32 11.25
CA ILE A 64 3.27 -0.17 10.52
C ILE A 64 2.70 0.88 11.48
N SER A 65 2.09 0.46 12.60
CA SER A 65 1.47 1.41 13.54
C SER A 65 1.60 0.96 14.99
N GLU A 66 1.58 1.92 15.91
CA GLU A 66 1.60 1.66 17.36
C GLU A 66 0.42 0.76 17.77
N TYR A 67 -0.77 0.99 17.20
CA TYR A 67 -1.95 0.17 17.45
C TYR A 67 -1.74 -1.30 17.05
N ALA A 68 -1.23 -1.53 15.83
CA ALA A 68 -1.00 -2.87 15.34
C ALA A 68 0.12 -3.58 16.12
N THR A 69 1.15 -2.83 16.52
CA THR A 69 2.21 -3.32 17.42
C THR A 69 1.62 -3.76 18.77
N GLU A 70 0.76 -2.95 19.39
CA GLU A 70 0.14 -3.29 20.67
C GLU A 70 -0.74 -4.55 20.58
N LEU A 71 -1.52 -4.69 19.51
CA LEU A 71 -2.31 -5.90 19.25
C LEU A 71 -1.43 -7.14 19.06
N TYR A 72 -0.31 -6.99 18.36
CA TYR A 72 0.61 -8.10 18.07
C TYR A 72 1.41 -8.53 19.30
N GLU A 73 1.94 -7.58 20.08
CA GLU A 73 2.71 -7.87 21.29
C GLU A 73 1.84 -8.40 22.44
N ASN A 74 0.60 -7.91 22.55
CA ASN A 74 -0.37 -8.32 23.58
C ASN A 74 -1.47 -9.22 23.03
N ASN A 75 -1.14 -10.08 22.04
CA ASN A 75 -2.06 -10.91 21.25
C ASN A 75 -2.79 -12.00 22.05
N THR A 76 -3.52 -11.60 23.08
CA THR A 76 -4.42 -12.45 23.86
C THR A 76 -5.64 -12.78 23.01
N ASN A 77 -6.00 -14.07 22.92
CA ASN A 77 -7.11 -14.54 22.08
C ASN A 77 -7.00 -14.14 20.60
N ASN A 78 -5.80 -14.13 20.02
CA ASN A 78 -5.59 -13.93 18.59
C ASN A 78 -6.17 -12.60 18.04
N GLN A 79 -6.21 -11.55 18.87
CA GLN A 79 -6.67 -10.22 18.47
C GLN A 79 -6.02 -9.67 17.20
N PHE A 80 -4.72 -9.91 17.01
CA PHE A 80 -4.03 -9.46 15.80
C PHE A 80 -4.52 -10.22 14.56
N GLU A 81 -4.69 -11.54 14.65
CA GLU A 81 -5.24 -12.35 13.55
C GLU A 81 -6.65 -11.90 13.20
N HIS A 82 -7.49 -11.65 14.22
CA HIS A 82 -8.84 -11.12 14.04
C HIS A 82 -8.86 -9.73 13.40
N PHE A 83 -7.90 -8.87 13.74
CA PHE A 83 -7.73 -7.57 13.10
C PHE A 83 -7.31 -7.71 11.63
N ILE A 84 -6.34 -8.57 11.32
CA ILE A 84 -5.99 -8.87 9.92
C ILE A 84 -7.19 -9.46 9.16
N ASP A 85 -8.00 -10.30 9.81
CA ASP A 85 -9.21 -10.87 9.24
C ASP A 85 -10.30 -9.83 8.95
N SER A 86 -10.42 -8.77 9.76
CA SER A 86 -11.42 -7.71 9.58
C SER A 86 -11.15 -6.82 8.37
N ILE A 87 -9.88 -6.66 7.97
CA ILE A 87 -9.50 -5.80 6.85
C ILE A 87 -10.05 -6.36 5.53
N LYS A 88 -10.87 -5.53 4.86
CA LYS A 88 -11.53 -5.85 3.59
C LYS A 88 -10.66 -5.50 2.38
N PHE A 89 -9.49 -6.14 2.25
CA PHE A 89 -8.55 -5.91 1.15
C PHE A 89 -9.18 -5.97 -0.26
N ARG A 90 -10.21 -6.81 -0.47
CA ARG A 90 -10.93 -6.89 -1.77
C ARG A 90 -11.67 -5.61 -2.17
N MET A 91 -11.91 -4.69 -1.24
CA MET A 91 -12.55 -3.40 -1.52
C MET A 91 -11.55 -2.30 -1.87
N VAL A 92 -10.25 -2.57 -1.71
CA VAL A 92 -9.20 -1.62 -2.02
C VAL A 92 -9.04 -1.56 -3.55
N SER A 93 -9.24 -0.39 -4.12
CA SER A 93 -9.21 -0.18 -5.57
C SER A 93 -8.50 1.13 -5.95
N TYR A 94 -7.96 1.16 -7.15
CA TYR A 94 -7.42 2.36 -7.78
C TYR A 94 -8.54 3.07 -8.55
N LYS A 95 -8.67 4.38 -8.31
CA LYS A 95 -9.60 5.29 -8.96
C LYS A 95 -8.92 6.01 -10.11
N GLN A 96 -9.24 5.60 -11.33
CA GLN A 96 -8.82 6.31 -12.53
C GLN A 96 -9.85 7.38 -12.88
N PHE A 97 -9.41 8.63 -12.95
CA PHE A 97 -10.25 9.71 -13.47
C PHE A 97 -10.41 9.59 -14.99
N ILE A 98 -11.66 9.57 -15.46
CA ILE A 98 -12.01 9.43 -16.88
C ILE A 98 -12.29 10.81 -17.52
N GLY A 99 -12.61 11.80 -16.70
CA GLY A 99 -13.04 13.12 -17.15
C GLY A 99 -14.41 13.51 -16.58
N PRO A 100 -14.94 14.68 -16.99
CA PRO A 100 -16.27 15.10 -16.59
C PRO A 100 -17.37 14.32 -17.33
N GLU A 101 -18.29 13.71 -16.60
CA GLU A 101 -19.57 13.22 -17.11
C GLU A 101 -20.62 14.33 -17.02
N GLY A 102 -20.84 15.02 -18.15
CA GLY A 102 -21.75 16.15 -18.22
C GLY A 102 -21.23 17.38 -17.45
N ARG A 103 -22.14 18.26 -16.99
CA ARG A 103 -21.76 19.57 -16.39
C ARG A 103 -21.47 19.53 -14.88
N LYS A 104 -21.64 18.39 -14.18
CA LYS A 104 -21.61 18.36 -12.70
C LYS A 104 -20.99 17.12 -12.05
N HIS A 105 -20.67 16.06 -12.79
CA HIS A 105 -20.15 14.83 -12.18
C HIS A 105 -18.77 14.51 -12.79
N MET A 106 -17.84 14.15 -11.92
CA MET A 106 -16.55 13.58 -12.31
C MET A 106 -16.75 12.07 -12.41
N ALA A 107 -16.31 11.47 -13.52
CA ALA A 107 -16.41 10.04 -13.74
C ALA A 107 -15.10 9.35 -13.41
N PHE A 108 -15.21 8.21 -12.73
CA PHE A 108 -14.09 7.38 -12.32
C PHE A 108 -14.35 5.93 -12.68
N ASN A 109 -13.28 5.23 -13.07
CA ASN A 109 -13.28 3.77 -13.14
C ASN A 109 -12.53 3.25 -11.91
N ASP A 110 -13.13 2.28 -11.23
CA ASP A 110 -12.52 1.60 -10.10
C ASP A 110 -11.88 0.29 -10.55
N TYR A 111 -10.62 0.09 -10.18
CA TYR A 111 -9.86 -1.11 -10.49
C TYR A 111 -9.37 -1.76 -9.19
N ILE A 112 -9.88 -2.95 -8.88
CA ILE A 112 -9.49 -3.69 -7.68
C ILE A 112 -7.97 -3.94 -7.68
N ILE A 113 -7.31 -3.66 -6.55
CA ILE A 113 -5.87 -3.88 -6.40
C ILE A 113 -5.57 -5.34 -6.10
N PHE A 114 -6.30 -5.96 -5.17
CA PHE A 114 -6.02 -7.31 -4.71
C PHE A 114 -7.03 -8.33 -5.24
N LEU A 115 -6.61 -9.17 -6.18
CA LEU A 115 -7.48 -10.21 -6.76
C LEU A 115 -7.65 -11.40 -5.82
N GLN A 116 -6.58 -11.75 -5.11
CA GLN A 116 -6.55 -12.83 -4.13
C GLN A 116 -5.80 -12.37 -2.88
N ILE A 117 -6.23 -12.90 -1.75
CA ILE A 117 -5.66 -12.65 -0.43
C ILE A 117 -5.62 -13.98 0.29
N ASP A 118 -4.42 -14.40 0.71
CA ASP A 118 -4.21 -15.58 1.51
C ASP A 118 -3.70 -15.15 2.89
N LYS A 119 -4.47 -15.43 3.95
CA LYS A 119 -4.12 -15.16 5.34
C LYS A 119 -3.70 -16.47 5.99
N ASN A 120 -2.42 -16.63 6.30
CA ASN A 120 -1.89 -17.82 6.96
C ASN A 120 -1.52 -17.50 8.40
N HIS A 121 -2.46 -17.73 9.32
CA HIS A 121 -2.24 -17.49 10.75
C HIS A 121 -1.21 -18.45 11.36
N SER A 122 -0.98 -19.62 10.76
CA SER A 122 0.03 -20.58 11.25
C SER A 122 1.45 -20.12 10.96
N SER A 123 1.72 -19.61 9.75
CA SER A 123 3.02 -19.02 9.40
C SER A 123 3.12 -17.53 9.74
N GLN A 124 2.02 -16.91 10.18
CA GLN A 124 1.90 -15.47 10.44
C GLN A 124 2.24 -14.63 9.21
N GLU A 125 1.62 -14.96 8.09
CA GLU A 125 1.89 -14.34 6.80
C GLU A 125 0.60 -13.93 6.10
N LEU A 126 0.64 -12.75 5.47
CA LEU A 126 -0.37 -12.25 4.54
C LEU A 126 0.22 -12.27 3.13
N THR A 127 -0.37 -13.03 2.21
CA THR A 127 -0.01 -12.99 0.79
C THR A 127 -1.07 -12.26 -0.01
N LEU A 128 -0.65 -11.25 -0.77
CA LEU A 128 -1.50 -10.39 -1.58
C LEU A 128 -1.10 -10.53 -3.05
N TYR A 129 -2.09 -10.82 -3.90
CA TYR A 129 -1.92 -10.95 -5.33
C TYR A 129 -2.41 -9.67 -6.00
N VAL A 130 -1.48 -8.92 -6.58
CA VAL A 130 -1.78 -7.63 -7.20
C VAL A 130 -2.39 -7.86 -8.58
N SER A 131 -3.42 -7.09 -8.88
CA SER A 131 -4.14 -7.14 -10.14
C SER A 131 -3.24 -6.75 -11.32
N GLU A 132 -3.34 -7.50 -12.41
CA GLU A 132 -2.71 -7.18 -13.70
C GLU A 132 -3.71 -6.52 -14.68
N SER A 133 -4.88 -6.08 -14.17
CA SER A 133 -5.90 -5.37 -14.93
C SER A 133 -5.31 -4.13 -15.60
N VAL A 134 -5.61 -3.96 -16.88
CA VAL A 134 -5.26 -2.77 -17.66
C VAL A 134 -6.24 -1.66 -17.30
N TYR A 135 -5.74 -0.53 -16.82
CA TYR A 135 -6.54 0.68 -16.61
C TYR A 135 -6.31 1.72 -17.70
N GLN A 136 -5.24 1.60 -18.48
CA GLN A 136 -4.96 2.48 -19.60
C GLN A 136 -4.50 1.65 -20.79
N ASP A 137 -5.24 1.72 -21.90
CA ASP A 137 -4.88 1.03 -23.14
C ASP A 137 -3.71 1.70 -23.86
N GLU A 138 -2.98 0.89 -24.64
CA GLU A 138 -1.98 1.37 -25.58
C GLU A 138 -2.63 2.12 -26.74
N ILE A 139 -2.15 3.32 -27.05
CA ILE A 139 -2.59 4.09 -28.22
C ILE A 139 -1.40 4.32 -29.14
N LYS A 140 -1.59 3.98 -30.41
CA LYS A 140 -0.64 4.26 -31.49
C LYS A 140 -1.21 5.25 -32.50
N ASP A 141 -0.35 6.06 -33.09
CA ASP A 141 -0.71 6.92 -34.20
C ASP A 141 -0.98 6.10 -35.49
N LYS A 142 -1.42 6.78 -36.55
CA LYS A 142 -1.69 6.14 -37.86
C LYS A 142 -0.45 5.53 -38.51
N ASN A 143 0.75 5.91 -38.06
CA ASN A 143 2.04 5.43 -38.55
C ASN A 143 2.61 4.30 -37.66
N GLY A 144 1.90 3.91 -36.60
CA GLY A 144 2.34 2.88 -35.65
C GLY A 144 3.25 3.38 -34.52
N ASN A 145 3.48 4.69 -34.40
CA ASN A 145 4.25 5.25 -33.29
C ASN A 145 3.44 5.26 -32.00
N LEU A 146 4.09 4.94 -30.88
CA LEU A 146 3.47 4.93 -29.57
C LEU A 146 3.15 6.35 -29.09
N ILE A 147 1.86 6.62 -28.85
CA ILE A 147 1.38 7.89 -28.26
C ILE A 147 1.19 7.70 -26.75
N GLN A 148 0.65 6.55 -26.35
CA GLN A 148 0.32 6.25 -24.97
C GLN A 148 0.67 4.80 -24.66
N GLU A 149 1.45 4.60 -23.61
CA GLU A 149 1.78 3.27 -23.10
C GLU A 149 0.59 2.66 -22.36
N GLN A 150 0.43 1.33 -22.51
CA GLN A 150 -0.50 0.58 -21.69
C GLN A 150 -0.03 0.60 -20.23
N ARG A 151 -0.95 0.88 -19.29
CA ARG A 151 -0.69 0.78 -17.85
C ARG A 151 -1.62 -0.21 -17.17
N ARG A 152 -1.05 -0.99 -16.26
CA ARG A 152 -1.71 -2.00 -15.43
C ARG A 152 -1.63 -1.62 -13.97
N ILE A 153 -2.53 -2.15 -13.16
CA ILE A 153 -2.49 -1.93 -11.70
C ILE A 153 -1.14 -2.35 -11.09
N ALA A 154 -0.54 -3.43 -11.57
CA ALA A 154 0.81 -3.83 -11.20
C ALA A 154 1.90 -2.76 -11.51
N ASP A 155 1.71 -1.93 -12.55
CA ASP A 155 2.68 -0.88 -12.89
C ASP A 155 2.74 0.23 -11.83
N LEU A 156 1.65 0.43 -11.06
CA LEU A 156 1.62 1.35 -9.91
C LEU A 156 2.71 1.03 -8.89
N PHE A 157 3.10 -0.25 -8.79
CA PHE A 157 4.08 -0.74 -7.81
C PHE A 157 5.44 -1.08 -8.44
N ARG A 158 5.51 -1.33 -9.77
CA ARG A 158 6.77 -1.68 -10.46
C ARG A 158 7.50 -0.47 -11.04
N LYS A 159 6.76 0.54 -11.50
CA LYS A 159 7.28 1.55 -12.44
C LYS A 159 6.97 2.97 -12.03
N GLU A 160 5.83 3.20 -11.38
CA GLU A 160 5.46 4.55 -10.94
C GLU A 160 6.39 4.98 -9.80
N ASP A 161 6.99 6.16 -9.95
CA ASP A 161 7.86 6.73 -8.95
C ASP A 161 7.01 7.35 -7.84
N TRP A 162 6.93 6.64 -6.71
CA TRP A 162 6.32 7.17 -5.49
C TRP A 162 7.29 8.09 -4.73
N SER A 163 8.44 8.50 -5.28
CA SER A 163 9.40 9.35 -4.56
C SER A 163 8.93 10.79 -4.31
N GLU A 164 7.89 11.27 -5.01
CA GLU A 164 7.18 12.50 -4.64
C GLU A 164 6.31 12.30 -3.37
N ILE A 165 6.19 11.06 -2.89
CA ILE A 165 5.54 10.63 -1.64
C ILE A 165 6.60 10.60 -0.54
N GLN A 166 6.55 11.59 0.35
CA GLN A 166 7.57 11.77 1.39
C GLN A 166 7.44 10.72 2.49
N VAL A 167 8.41 9.81 2.58
CA VAL A 167 8.62 8.92 3.73
C VAL A 167 9.66 9.55 4.65
N TYR A 168 9.33 9.76 5.92
CA TYR A 168 10.33 10.19 6.92
C TYR A 168 10.75 9.01 7.80
N GLU A 169 12.00 8.99 8.24
CA GLU A 169 12.52 8.03 9.22
C GLU A 169 12.47 8.67 10.61
N LYS A 170 11.81 8.02 11.58
CA LYS A 170 11.79 8.51 12.97
C LYS A 170 13.11 8.15 13.64
N VAL A 171 14.07 9.08 13.65
CA VAL A 171 15.27 8.93 14.48
C VAL A 171 14.91 9.27 15.93
N LYS A 172 15.40 8.45 16.87
CA LYS A 172 15.08 8.41 18.32
C LYS A 172 15.07 9.73 19.13
N GLU A 173 15.41 10.88 18.54
CA GLU A 173 15.41 12.17 19.23
C GLU A 173 14.79 13.28 18.36
N GLY A 174 13.47 13.40 18.39
CA GLY A 174 12.75 14.69 18.33
C GLY A 174 12.86 15.60 17.10
N TYR A 175 13.63 15.27 16.06
CA TYR A 175 13.75 16.11 14.85
C TYR A 175 13.78 15.23 13.59
N LEU A 176 12.81 15.46 12.71
CA LEU A 176 12.73 14.88 11.37
C LEU A 176 13.88 15.44 10.51
N ILE A 177 14.79 14.58 10.04
CA ILE A 177 15.88 15.00 9.14
C ILE A 177 15.50 14.63 7.70
N LYS A 178 15.45 15.64 6.82
CA LYS A 178 15.33 15.50 5.36
C LYS A 178 16.53 14.71 4.83
N ILE A 179 16.31 13.55 4.23
CA ILE A 179 17.37 12.83 3.51
C ILE A 179 17.45 13.40 2.10
N GLU A 180 18.42 14.28 1.84
CA GLU A 180 18.83 14.60 0.48
C GLU A 180 19.67 13.44 -0.07
N LYS A 181 19.13 12.72 -1.07
CA LYS A 181 19.91 11.68 -1.77
C LYS A 181 21.10 12.34 -2.47
N ARG A 182 22.32 11.92 -2.09
CA ARG A 182 23.53 12.18 -2.88
C ARG A 182 23.45 11.36 -4.18
N LYS A 183 23.76 12.04 -5.29
CA LYS A 183 23.87 11.48 -6.65
C LYS A 183 24.84 10.31 -6.72
#